data_AF-A0A2M9C3I5-F1
#
_entry.id   AF-A0A2M9C3I5-F1
#
_cell.length_a   1.000
_cell.length_b   1.000
_cell.length_c   1.000
_cell.angle_alpha   90.00
_cell.angle_beta   90.00
_cell.angle_gamma   90.00
#
_symmetry.space_group_name_H-M   'P 1'
#
loop_
_entity.id
_entity.type
_entity.pdbx_description
1 polymer ?
#
loop_
_entity_poly.entity_id
_entity_poly.type
_entity_poly.pdbx_seq_one_letter_code
_entity_poly.pdbx_strand_id
1 'polypeptide(L)'
;MSPGADHGRLTASRRRTYSAPPRPVSACPFPPSRADHVAASTALHERFSLRLRAADELRDTPTVVPEVLGRARRGDADTRLLVELFVNYCRYLLASSSRPGTLPSNLQGIWNAQRWPNWESDFHPNINLQLNYWPADPMGLPECVEPLADWLETARRNGEITARETYAVENGWTMNHISNAWGFTAPGAGVFGIWPMGGAWMTISLYDHYLFTQDIDFLRERVYPLMKGAAEFFFDFLVEAPAGSPVAGRLVTVPSNSPENSFRDRDGAEAFITYGATMDSMIVSDLFTSTIDALTVLRRQQPDLDLGLDERLAATRARLVPVRISPTTGGIQEWAEDYEEVDPGHRHVSPLYDAFPRRRISYAKSPELAAAAARTIARKFASGYEEEGWSLGWIAAIFARLEDGDGALDCVERLLRHLLFQNLFVEAHMHPQVGDMQGVPTAVLEMLAFGDVDRIELLPALPAAWPEGEVRGLRLRGNRELTMSWRESRLLRAEIVHHSTGARPEILVKTDGDYTITHVGGTTTIAP
;
A
#
# COMPACT_ATOMS: atom_id res chain seq x y z
N MET A 1 13.01 26.87 -61.31
CA MET A 1 11.59 27.27 -61.12
C MET A 1 11.14 26.67 -59.80
N SER A 2 10.97 27.51 -58.78
CA SER A 2 10.33 27.19 -57.50
C SER A 2 8.80 27.19 -57.65
N PRO A 3 8.08 26.54 -56.75
CA PRO A 3 7.65 27.18 -55.49
C PRO A 3 8.05 26.31 -54.28
N GLY A 4 8.44 26.82 -53.12
CA GLY A 4 7.81 27.89 -52.36
C GLY A 4 7.12 27.26 -51.15
N ALA A 5 7.89 26.89 -50.12
CA ALA A 5 7.37 26.52 -48.81
C ALA A 5 8.23 27.18 -47.74
N ASP A 6 7.56 28.04 -46.98
CA ASP A 6 8.09 28.99 -46.02
C ASP A 6 8.68 28.27 -44.80
N HIS A 7 9.98 28.44 -44.55
CA HIS A 7 10.60 28.01 -43.31
C HIS A 7 10.27 29.04 -42.22
N GLY A 8 9.13 28.82 -41.57
CA GLY A 8 8.75 29.53 -40.35
C GLY A 8 9.85 29.38 -39.29
N ARG A 9 10.59 30.47 -39.07
CA ARG A 9 11.51 30.63 -37.94
C ARG A 9 10.71 30.44 -36.66
N LEU A 10 11.06 29.40 -35.88
CA LEU A 10 10.71 29.32 -34.46
C LEU A 10 11.32 30.52 -33.75
N THR A 11 10.55 31.59 -33.62
CA THR A 11 10.89 32.75 -32.80
C THR A 11 11.08 32.29 -31.37
N ALA A 12 12.26 32.56 -30.82
CA ALA A 12 12.58 32.42 -29.42
C ALA A 12 11.52 33.15 -28.57
N SER A 13 10.59 32.41 -27.99
CA SER A 13 9.61 32.96 -27.06
C SER A 13 9.47 32.01 -25.87
N ARG A 14 9.94 32.53 -24.72
CA ARG A 14 9.79 32.02 -23.36
C ARG A 14 10.52 30.71 -23.06
N ARG A 15 11.79 30.84 -22.67
CA ARG A 15 12.31 30.00 -21.58
C ARG A 15 11.37 30.19 -20.39
N ARG A 16 10.39 29.32 -20.22
CA ARG A 16 9.73 29.15 -18.92
C ARG A 16 10.82 28.63 -18.00
N THR A 17 11.32 29.52 -17.15
CA THR A 17 12.04 29.14 -15.95
C THR A 17 11.15 28.14 -15.22
N TYR A 18 11.56 26.88 -15.16
CA TYR A 18 10.94 25.90 -14.28
C TYR A 18 10.86 26.54 -12.89
N SER A 19 9.61 26.67 -12.42
CA SER A 19 9.23 27.33 -11.18
C SER A 19 9.87 26.63 -9.98
N ALA A 20 10.61 27.40 -9.19
CA ALA A 20 11.19 27.12 -7.87
C ALA A 20 11.95 25.78 -7.73
N PRO A 21 13.22 25.78 -7.27
CA PRO A 21 13.86 24.53 -6.85
C PRO A 21 12.98 23.83 -5.81
N PRO A 22 13.00 22.49 -5.72
CA PRO A 22 12.41 21.78 -4.57
C PRO A 22 12.86 22.47 -3.29
N ARG A 23 11.99 22.47 -2.25
CA ARG A 23 12.37 23.00 -0.92
C ARG A 23 13.79 22.49 -0.62
N PRO A 24 14.76 23.38 -0.32
CA PRO A 24 16.11 22.92 -0.04
C PRO A 24 15.99 21.88 1.07
N VAL A 25 16.48 20.67 0.78
CA VAL A 25 16.66 19.62 1.77
C VAL A 25 17.35 20.28 2.95
N SER A 26 16.61 20.48 4.05
CA SER A 26 17.22 21.03 5.26
C SER A 26 18.37 20.10 5.60
N ALA A 27 19.56 20.65 5.86
CA ALA A 27 20.75 19.85 6.12
C ALA A 27 20.43 18.85 7.23
N CYS A 28 20.25 17.58 6.88
CA CYS A 28 20.04 16.51 7.85
C CYS A 28 21.32 16.48 8.70
N PRO A 29 21.27 16.86 9.98
CA PRO A 29 22.48 16.92 10.77
C PRO A 29 22.96 15.49 10.95
N PHE A 30 24.05 15.15 10.26
CA PHE A 30 24.73 13.88 10.49
C PHE A 30 25.03 13.77 11.99
N PRO A 31 24.81 12.60 12.63
CA PRO A 31 25.20 12.42 14.02
C PRO A 31 26.70 12.74 14.13
N PRO A 32 27.11 13.69 15.00
CA PRO A 32 28.49 14.19 15.02
C PRO A 32 29.51 13.14 15.48
N SER A 33 29.04 12.01 16.00
CA SER A 33 29.87 10.86 16.36
C SER A 33 29.17 9.51 16.10
N ARG A 34 29.96 8.42 16.13
CA ARG A 34 29.41 7.05 16.14
C ARG A 34 28.45 6.82 17.31
N ALA A 35 28.71 7.42 18.47
CA ALA A 35 27.86 7.26 19.64
C ALA A 35 26.47 7.88 19.40
N ASP A 36 26.42 9.07 18.81
CA ASP A 36 25.17 9.74 18.45
C ASP A 36 24.41 8.97 17.38
N HIS A 37 25.12 8.41 16.40
CA HIS A 37 24.52 7.55 15.37
C HIS A 37 23.89 6.29 16.00
N VAL A 38 24.63 5.60 16.87
CA VAL A 38 24.12 4.41 17.56
C VAL A 38 22.92 4.79 18.42
N ALA A 39 22.98 5.86 19.21
CA ALA A 39 21.87 6.31 20.03
C ALA A 39 20.61 6.64 19.21
N ALA A 40 20.76 7.38 18.10
CA ALA A 40 19.64 7.71 17.22
C ALA A 40 19.06 6.46 16.53
N SER A 41 19.92 5.54 16.08
CA SER A 41 19.49 4.27 15.47
C SER A 41 18.80 3.36 16.48
N THR A 42 19.35 3.22 17.70
CA THR A 42 18.77 2.44 18.80
C THR A 42 17.40 2.98 19.19
N ALA A 43 17.25 4.30 19.35
CA ALA A 43 15.99 4.93 19.71
C ALA A 43 14.88 4.70 18.67
N LEU A 44 15.23 4.53 17.40
CA LEU A 44 14.31 4.05 16.38
C LEU A 44 14.04 2.57 16.60
N HIS A 45 15.08 1.74 16.64
CA HIS A 45 14.93 0.30 16.56
C HIS A 45 14.24 -0.33 17.78
N GLU A 46 14.38 0.25 18.97
CA GLU A 46 13.76 -0.26 20.22
C GLU A 46 12.24 -0.06 20.30
N ARG A 47 11.65 0.77 19.43
CA ARG A 47 10.20 1.02 19.42
C ARG A 47 9.35 -0.20 19.06
N PHE A 48 9.93 -1.22 18.43
CA PHE A 48 9.21 -2.39 17.94
C PHE A 48 10.03 -3.67 18.16
N SER A 49 9.36 -4.75 18.55
CA SER A 49 9.98 -6.07 18.63
C SER A 49 8.99 -7.16 18.27
N LEU A 50 9.44 -8.15 17.50
CA LEU A 50 8.73 -9.38 17.17
C LEU A 50 9.57 -10.57 17.61
N ARG A 51 8.96 -11.51 18.32
CA ARG A 51 9.56 -12.80 18.71
C ARG A 51 8.55 -13.91 18.47
N LEU A 52 8.90 -14.86 17.62
CA LEU A 52 8.11 -16.05 17.28
C LEU A 52 8.66 -17.31 17.97
N ARG A 53 9.56 -17.14 18.96
CA ARG A 53 10.12 -18.21 19.80
C ARG A 53 10.68 -19.38 18.97
N ALA A 54 11.45 -19.06 17.93
CA ALA A 54 12.30 -20.03 17.23
C ALA A 54 13.34 -20.65 18.19
N ALA A 55 13.81 -21.87 17.89
CA ALA A 55 14.88 -22.51 18.67
C ALA A 55 16.12 -21.61 18.79
N ASP A 56 16.59 -21.39 20.03
CA ASP A 56 17.56 -20.35 20.38
C ASP A 56 18.99 -20.59 19.84
N GLU A 57 19.29 -21.78 19.32
CA GLU A 57 20.64 -22.22 18.94
C GLU A 57 21.38 -21.29 17.95
N LEU A 58 20.62 -20.51 17.14
CA LEU A 58 21.19 -19.62 16.12
C LEU A 58 21.19 -18.13 16.51
N ARG A 59 20.45 -17.71 17.55
CA ARG A 59 20.24 -16.29 17.88
C ARG A 59 21.55 -15.57 18.21
N ASP A 60 22.52 -16.27 18.79
CA ASP A 60 23.78 -15.69 19.27
C ASP A 60 24.99 -16.00 18.36
N THR A 61 24.77 -16.44 17.12
CA THR A 61 25.86 -16.83 16.20
C THR A 61 26.23 -15.72 15.20
N PRO A 62 27.53 -15.41 14.98
CA PRO A 62 27.97 -14.41 13.99
C PRO A 62 27.63 -14.75 12.53
N THR A 63 27.35 -16.03 12.23
CA THR A 63 27.03 -16.55 10.90
C THR A 63 25.52 -16.71 10.67
N VAL A 64 24.69 -16.04 11.48
CA VAL A 64 23.24 -16.24 11.51
C VAL A 64 22.58 -16.09 10.13
N VAL A 65 22.96 -15.12 9.30
CA VAL A 65 22.28 -14.89 8.00
C VAL A 65 22.51 -16.03 6.99
N PRO A 66 23.76 -16.37 6.58
CA PRO A 66 23.96 -17.45 5.60
C PRO A 66 23.47 -18.81 6.11
N GLU A 67 23.59 -19.08 7.41
CA GLU A 67 23.17 -20.36 8.00
C GLU A 67 21.64 -20.47 8.08
N VAL A 68 20.93 -19.43 8.56
CA VAL A 68 19.46 -19.39 8.61
C VAL A 68 18.88 -19.47 7.19
N LEU A 69 19.42 -18.70 6.25
CA LEU A 69 18.97 -18.73 4.85
C LEU A 69 19.25 -20.09 4.19
N GLY A 70 20.45 -20.65 4.43
CA GLY A 70 20.81 -21.98 3.95
C GLY A 70 19.91 -23.08 4.50
N ARG A 71 19.55 -23.00 5.79
CA ARG A 71 18.59 -23.91 6.43
C ARG A 71 17.20 -23.77 5.82
N ALA A 72 16.69 -22.54 5.65
CA ALA A 72 15.39 -22.29 5.04
C ALA A 72 15.29 -22.86 3.61
N ARG A 73 16.33 -22.68 2.79
CA ARG A 73 16.40 -23.18 1.41
C ARG A 73 16.38 -24.71 1.30
N ARG A 74 16.76 -25.44 2.34
CA ARG A 74 16.73 -26.92 2.36
C ARG A 74 15.36 -27.51 2.67
N GLY A 75 14.36 -26.69 3.00
CA GLY A 75 12.98 -27.13 3.21
C GLY A 75 12.64 -27.64 4.62
N ASP A 76 13.61 -28.07 5.42
CA ASP A 76 13.37 -28.73 6.73
C ASP A 76 13.48 -27.80 7.95
N ALA A 77 13.65 -26.49 7.74
CA ALA A 77 13.97 -25.56 8.82
C ALA A 77 12.78 -24.72 9.28
N ASP A 78 12.69 -24.55 10.60
CA ASP A 78 11.91 -23.53 11.29
C ASP A 78 12.26 -22.13 10.75
N THR A 79 11.32 -21.50 10.05
CA THR A 79 11.48 -20.18 9.41
C THR A 79 11.26 -19.02 10.36
N ARG A 80 10.79 -19.25 11.59
CA ARG A 80 10.40 -18.19 12.54
C ARG A 80 11.53 -17.21 12.80
N LEU A 81 12.77 -17.68 12.94
CA LEU A 81 13.94 -16.81 13.09
C LEU A 81 14.22 -15.99 11.82
N LEU A 82 14.03 -16.57 10.63
CA LEU A 82 14.19 -15.87 9.36
C LEU A 82 13.11 -14.78 9.20
N VAL A 83 11.86 -15.08 9.57
CA VAL A 83 10.76 -14.10 9.59
C VAL A 83 11.08 -12.94 10.54
N GLU A 84 11.47 -13.23 11.79
CA GLU A 84 11.88 -12.21 12.77
C GLU A 84 13.00 -11.31 12.22
N LEU A 85 14.04 -11.93 11.65
CA LEU A 85 15.17 -11.23 11.07
C LEU A 85 14.75 -10.36 9.88
N PHE A 86 13.92 -10.90 8.99
CA PHE A 86 13.48 -10.21 7.78
C PHE A 86 12.61 -8.99 8.09
N VAL A 87 11.67 -9.11 9.05
CA VAL A 87 10.85 -7.98 9.51
C VAL A 87 11.74 -6.86 10.07
N ASN A 88 12.70 -7.20 10.94
CA ASN A 88 13.63 -6.21 11.49
C ASN A 88 14.55 -5.60 10.42
N TYR A 89 14.95 -6.39 9.42
CA TYR A 89 15.76 -5.89 8.31
C TYR A 89 14.98 -4.92 7.42
N CYS A 90 13.74 -5.24 7.05
CA CYS A 90 12.88 -4.33 6.27
C CYS A 90 12.67 -2.99 6.98
N ARG A 91 12.49 -3.05 8.30
CA ARG A 91 12.38 -1.88 9.18
C ARG A 91 13.66 -1.04 9.21
N TYR A 92 14.83 -1.70 9.32
CA TYR A 92 16.13 -1.04 9.19
C TYR A 92 16.29 -0.35 7.83
N LEU A 93 15.89 -1.01 6.74
CA LEU A 93 16.01 -0.47 5.39
C LEU A 93 15.16 0.79 5.23
N LEU A 94 13.89 0.76 5.63
CA LEU A 94 13.02 1.92 5.53
C LEU A 94 13.54 3.11 6.36
N ALA A 95 13.99 2.85 7.60
CA ALA A 95 14.59 3.86 8.45
C ALA A 95 15.90 4.44 7.89
N SER A 96 16.56 3.71 6.98
CA SER A 96 17.80 4.12 6.32
C SER A 96 17.58 4.80 4.97
N SER A 97 16.45 4.55 4.29
CA SER A 97 16.16 5.05 2.94
C SER A 97 15.15 6.20 2.90
N SER A 98 14.36 6.43 3.95
CA SER A 98 13.31 7.45 3.97
C SER A 98 13.28 8.18 5.31
N ARG A 99 13.99 9.31 5.45
CA ARG A 99 14.03 10.12 6.67
C ARG A 99 13.62 11.56 6.36
N PRO A 100 13.10 12.33 7.34
CA PRO A 100 12.73 13.72 7.11
C PRO A 100 13.82 14.51 6.38
N GLY A 101 13.42 15.21 5.32
CA GLY A 101 14.31 15.95 4.43
C GLY A 101 14.94 15.13 3.29
N THR A 102 14.72 13.82 3.18
CA THR A 102 15.15 13.04 2.00
C THR A 102 14.06 12.97 0.93
N LEU A 103 14.36 12.31 -0.20
CA LEU A 103 13.33 11.76 -1.08
C LEU A 103 12.73 10.48 -0.46
N PRO A 104 11.56 10.03 -0.94
CA PRO A 104 11.02 8.72 -0.58
C PRO A 104 11.97 7.57 -0.94
N SER A 105 11.78 6.43 -0.29
CA SER A 105 12.37 5.15 -0.66
C SER A 105 11.83 4.74 -2.04
N ASN A 106 12.70 4.64 -3.05
CA ASN A 106 12.32 4.21 -4.40
C ASN A 106 12.25 2.67 -4.50
N LEU A 107 12.13 2.10 -5.72
CA LEU A 107 12.12 0.64 -5.93
C LEU A 107 13.30 -0.11 -5.25
N GLN A 108 14.46 0.54 -5.14
CA GLN A 108 15.67 -0.02 -4.51
C GLN A 108 16.06 0.72 -3.21
N GLY A 109 15.12 1.46 -2.62
CA GLY A 109 15.34 2.35 -1.49
C GLY A 109 16.27 3.51 -1.82
N ILE A 110 17.55 3.30 -1.60
CA ILE A 110 18.65 4.21 -1.99
C ILE A 110 19.88 3.45 -2.54
N TRP A 111 19.79 2.13 -2.67
CA TRP A 111 20.93 1.25 -2.97
C TRP A 111 20.89 0.78 -4.42
N ASN A 112 21.58 1.52 -5.29
CA ASN A 112 21.70 1.18 -6.69
C ASN A 112 23.15 1.33 -7.17
N ALA A 113 23.69 0.30 -7.80
CA ALA A 113 25.02 0.31 -8.41
C ALA A 113 24.99 0.47 -9.94
N GLN A 114 23.80 0.45 -10.55
CA GLN A 114 23.62 0.48 -12.01
C GLN A 114 23.35 1.90 -12.49
N ARG A 115 23.90 2.26 -13.65
CA ARG A 115 23.62 3.55 -14.30
C ARG A 115 22.20 3.60 -14.88
N TRP A 116 21.73 2.48 -15.41
CA TRP A 116 20.38 2.28 -15.96
C TRP A 116 19.77 1.08 -15.24
N PRO A 117 19.30 1.27 -14.01
CA PRO A 117 18.66 0.19 -13.26
C PRO A 117 17.33 -0.21 -13.92
N ASN A 118 16.85 -1.43 -13.64
CA ASN A 118 15.53 -1.84 -14.08
C ASN A 118 14.45 -0.87 -13.57
N TRP A 119 13.49 -0.55 -14.44
CA TRP A 119 12.44 0.46 -14.20
C TRP A 119 12.99 1.79 -13.67
N GLU A 120 14.22 2.14 -14.06
CA GLU A 120 14.91 3.37 -13.65
C GLU A 120 15.06 3.55 -12.12
N SER A 121 14.87 2.48 -11.34
CA SER A 121 14.81 2.54 -9.86
C SER A 121 13.88 3.69 -9.42
N ASP A 122 12.73 3.77 -10.08
CA ASP A 122 11.89 4.95 -10.04
C ASP A 122 10.91 4.95 -8.86
N PHE A 123 9.96 5.88 -8.89
CA PHE A 123 8.80 5.84 -8.01
C PHE A 123 7.64 5.22 -8.78
N HIS A 124 7.20 4.03 -8.37
CA HIS A 124 6.22 3.22 -9.09
C HIS A 124 4.88 3.14 -8.31
N PRO A 125 3.98 4.14 -8.44
CA PRO A 125 2.74 4.26 -7.65
C PRO A 125 1.55 3.41 -8.15
N ASN A 126 1.75 2.25 -8.77
CA ASN A 126 0.68 1.28 -9.05
C ASN A 126 0.72 0.03 -8.15
N ILE A 127 1.64 -0.01 -7.19
CA ILE A 127 1.69 -0.92 -6.03
C ILE A 127 2.98 -0.69 -5.24
N ASN A 128 4.14 -0.65 -5.91
CA ASN A 128 5.43 -0.78 -5.24
C ASN A 128 5.67 0.36 -4.26
N LEU A 129 5.44 1.62 -4.66
CA LEU A 129 5.65 2.74 -3.76
C LEU A 129 4.68 2.72 -2.57
N GLN A 130 3.43 2.29 -2.75
CA GLN A 130 2.50 2.12 -1.63
C GLN A 130 2.99 1.03 -0.67
N LEU A 131 3.42 -0.09 -1.23
CA LEU A 131 3.93 -1.25 -0.51
C LEU A 131 5.19 -0.91 0.30
N ASN A 132 6.06 -0.02 -0.18
CA ASN A 132 7.22 0.50 0.58
C ASN A 132 6.82 1.05 1.96
N TYR A 133 5.63 1.63 2.05
CA TYR A 133 5.19 2.42 3.21
C TYR A 133 4.08 1.76 4.03
N TRP A 134 3.45 0.68 3.55
CA TRP A 134 2.46 -0.07 4.33
C TRP A 134 2.92 -0.45 5.74
N PRO A 135 4.17 -0.91 5.97
CA PRO A 135 4.59 -1.29 7.31
C PRO A 135 5.20 -0.12 8.10
N ALA A 136 5.32 1.09 7.52
CA ALA A 136 6.01 2.22 8.13
C ALA A 136 5.42 2.59 9.51
N ASP A 137 4.13 2.91 9.53
CA ASP A 137 3.43 3.23 10.77
C ASP A 137 3.30 2.00 11.70
N PRO A 138 2.82 0.83 11.25
CA PRO A 138 2.73 -0.38 12.09
C PRO A 138 4.03 -0.73 12.82
N MET A 139 5.19 -0.53 12.18
CA MET A 139 6.52 -0.80 12.75
C MET A 139 7.11 0.34 13.59
N GLY A 140 6.34 1.41 13.86
CA GLY A 140 6.77 2.52 14.70
C GLY A 140 7.77 3.47 14.03
N LEU A 141 7.66 3.65 12.71
CA LEU A 141 8.48 4.56 11.89
C LEU A 141 7.65 5.68 11.22
N PRO A 142 6.76 6.39 11.94
CA PRO A 142 5.89 7.42 11.35
C PRO A 142 6.69 8.54 10.63
N GLU A 143 7.85 8.92 11.17
CA GLU A 143 8.71 9.95 10.55
C GLU A 143 9.25 9.55 9.16
N CYS A 144 9.21 8.26 8.81
CA CYS A 144 9.67 7.81 7.51
C CYS A 144 8.67 8.11 6.40
N VAL A 145 7.41 8.44 6.71
CA VAL A 145 6.36 8.78 5.74
C VAL A 145 6.47 10.24 5.26
N GLU A 146 7.11 11.13 6.01
CA GLU A 146 7.22 12.55 5.68
C GLU A 146 7.82 12.85 4.29
N PRO A 147 8.91 12.17 3.84
CA PRO A 147 9.42 12.32 2.47
C PRO A 147 8.39 12.02 1.37
N LEU A 148 7.47 11.07 1.63
CA LEU A 148 6.41 10.72 0.69
C LEU A 148 5.44 11.88 0.47
N ALA A 149 5.05 12.56 1.55
CA ALA A 149 4.20 13.73 1.48
C ALA A 149 4.90 14.89 0.76
N ASP A 150 6.18 15.14 1.06
CA ASP A 150 6.98 16.20 0.41
C ASP A 150 7.08 16.00 -1.10
N TRP A 151 7.36 14.76 -1.51
CA TRP A 151 7.43 14.39 -2.91
C TRP A 151 6.05 14.48 -3.58
N LEU A 152 4.98 13.99 -2.95
CA LEU A 152 3.64 14.02 -3.53
C LEU A 152 3.11 15.44 -3.72
N GLU A 153 3.45 16.38 -2.84
CA GLU A 153 3.15 17.81 -3.02
C GLU A 153 3.84 18.41 -4.24
N THR A 154 5.06 17.94 -4.56
CA THR A 154 5.78 18.33 -5.77
C THR A 154 5.10 17.71 -7.00
N ALA A 155 4.80 16.41 -6.96
CA ALA A 155 4.11 15.69 -8.02
C ALA A 155 2.72 16.30 -8.29
N ARG A 156 1.99 16.75 -7.26
CA ARG A 156 0.67 17.41 -7.38
C ARG A 156 0.68 18.55 -8.38
N ARG A 157 1.68 19.45 -8.29
CA ARG A 157 1.79 20.63 -9.17
C ARG A 157 2.00 20.24 -10.63
N ASN A 158 2.82 19.21 -10.88
CA ASN A 158 2.99 18.66 -12.21
C ASN A 158 1.74 17.89 -12.67
N GLY A 159 1.04 17.25 -11.74
CA GLY A 159 -0.20 16.52 -11.97
C GLY A 159 -1.37 17.41 -12.40
N GLU A 160 -1.42 18.67 -11.97
CA GLU A 160 -2.38 19.68 -12.47
C GLU A 160 -2.12 19.97 -13.97
N ILE A 161 -0.86 19.94 -14.40
CA ILE A 161 -0.50 20.09 -15.83
C ILE A 161 -0.90 18.83 -16.59
N THR A 162 -0.58 17.64 -16.06
CA THR A 162 -0.98 16.38 -16.69
C THR A 162 -2.50 16.25 -16.82
N ALA A 163 -3.26 16.60 -15.78
CA ALA A 163 -4.73 16.59 -15.82
C ALA A 163 -5.27 17.41 -17.01
N ARG A 164 -4.80 18.66 -17.16
CA ARG A 164 -5.26 19.56 -18.23
C ARG A 164 -4.75 19.14 -19.61
N GLU A 165 -3.45 18.93 -19.76
CA GLU A 165 -2.83 18.75 -21.08
C GLU A 165 -3.00 17.33 -21.62
N THR A 166 -3.12 16.31 -20.75
CA THR A 166 -3.25 14.89 -21.17
C THR A 166 -4.70 14.42 -21.15
N TYR A 167 -5.47 14.82 -20.13
CA TYR A 167 -6.83 14.30 -19.92
C TYR A 167 -7.93 15.34 -20.16
N ALA A 168 -7.58 16.58 -20.56
CA ALA A 168 -8.52 17.67 -20.76
C ALA A 168 -9.40 17.95 -19.53
N VAL A 169 -8.84 17.75 -18.32
CA VAL A 169 -9.49 18.03 -17.04
C VAL A 169 -8.91 19.31 -16.46
N GLU A 170 -9.76 20.33 -16.29
CA GLU A 170 -9.33 21.67 -15.84
C GLU A 170 -9.07 21.75 -14.33
N ASN A 171 -9.82 20.98 -13.52
CA ASN A 171 -9.75 21.03 -12.06
C ASN A 171 -9.09 19.77 -11.49
N GLY A 172 -8.29 19.96 -10.45
CA GLY A 172 -7.63 18.86 -9.76
C GLY A 172 -6.31 18.43 -10.40
N TRP A 173 -5.85 17.24 -10.01
CA TRP A 173 -4.57 16.70 -10.46
C TRP A 173 -4.60 15.17 -10.53
N THR A 174 -3.74 14.60 -11.37
CA THR A 174 -3.52 13.15 -11.43
C THR A 174 -2.05 12.82 -11.67
N MET A 175 -1.70 11.55 -11.43
CA MET A 175 -0.39 10.97 -11.71
C MET A 175 -0.60 9.52 -12.14
N ASN A 176 0.16 9.11 -13.16
CA ASN A 176 0.15 7.77 -13.72
C ASN A 176 0.99 6.77 -12.90
N HIS A 177 1.22 5.57 -13.43
CA HIS A 177 1.91 4.47 -12.74
C HIS A 177 3.42 4.63 -12.49
N ILE A 178 4.08 5.61 -13.12
CA ILE A 178 5.53 5.88 -12.97
C ILE A 178 5.78 7.34 -12.63
N SER A 179 6.86 7.58 -11.89
CA SER A 179 7.31 8.90 -11.51
C SER A 179 8.78 8.90 -11.11
N ASN A 180 9.33 10.06 -10.75
CA ASN A 180 10.74 10.20 -10.42
C ASN A 180 10.98 11.34 -9.40
N ALA A 181 12.25 11.61 -9.10
CA ALA A 181 12.67 12.67 -8.17
C ALA A 181 12.13 14.07 -8.51
N TRP A 182 11.72 14.31 -9.75
CA TRP A 182 11.18 15.59 -10.21
C TRP A 182 9.64 15.64 -10.20
N GLY A 183 8.98 14.58 -9.72
CA GLY A 183 7.52 14.46 -9.69
C GLY A 183 6.91 14.32 -11.09
N PHE A 184 7.48 13.48 -11.95
CA PHE A 184 6.89 13.16 -13.26
C PHE A 184 5.50 12.54 -13.10
N THR A 185 4.49 13.00 -13.85
CA THR A 185 3.10 12.55 -13.69
C THR A 185 2.40 12.11 -14.98
N ALA A 186 2.98 12.42 -16.14
CA ALA A 186 2.43 12.04 -17.44
C ALA A 186 2.49 10.51 -17.67
N PRO A 187 1.73 9.96 -18.62
CA PRO A 187 1.89 8.57 -19.02
C PRO A 187 3.31 8.30 -19.54
N GLY A 188 3.83 7.10 -19.27
CA GLY A 188 5.10 6.61 -19.80
C GLY A 188 5.13 5.09 -19.85
N ALA A 189 6.26 4.48 -20.22
CA ALA A 189 6.40 3.01 -20.32
C ALA A 189 5.35 2.29 -21.21
N GLY A 190 4.80 2.98 -22.22
CA GLY A 190 3.87 2.38 -23.18
C GLY A 190 2.40 2.45 -22.74
N VAL A 191 1.60 1.50 -23.21
CA VAL A 191 0.13 1.53 -23.06
C VAL A 191 -0.33 1.36 -21.60
N PHE A 192 0.36 0.49 -20.84
CA PHE A 192 0.08 0.22 -19.42
C PHE A 192 0.17 1.48 -18.57
N GLY A 193 1.05 2.41 -18.96
CA GLY A 193 1.26 3.61 -18.19
C GLY A 193 0.21 4.69 -18.34
N ILE A 194 -0.85 4.44 -19.12
CA ILE A 194 -2.07 5.23 -19.09
C ILE A 194 -2.96 4.70 -17.96
N TRP A 195 -2.56 4.99 -16.72
CA TRP A 195 -3.24 4.56 -15.50
C TRP A 195 -3.32 5.73 -14.50
N PRO A 196 -4.29 6.66 -14.65
CA PRO A 196 -4.35 7.90 -13.88
C PRO A 196 -4.89 7.74 -12.44
N MET A 197 -4.56 6.63 -11.79
CA MET A 197 -4.97 6.32 -10.41
C MET A 197 -3.82 6.45 -9.40
N GLY A 198 -2.57 6.53 -9.86
CA GLY A 198 -1.39 6.55 -8.98
C GLY A 198 -1.44 7.70 -7.98
N GLY A 199 -1.79 8.91 -8.44
CA GLY A 199 -1.98 10.06 -7.55
C GLY A 199 -3.03 9.82 -6.46
N ALA A 200 -4.20 9.30 -6.85
CA ALA A 200 -5.31 9.01 -5.94
C ALA A 200 -4.90 8.01 -4.86
N TRP A 201 -4.30 6.88 -5.24
CA TRP A 201 -3.86 5.86 -4.28
C TRP A 201 -2.74 6.36 -3.37
N MET A 202 -1.82 7.20 -3.87
CA MET A 202 -0.80 7.79 -3.00
C MET A 202 -1.40 8.72 -1.92
N THR A 203 -2.48 9.46 -2.21
CA THR A 203 -3.15 10.26 -1.17
C THR A 203 -3.76 9.40 -0.07
N ILE A 204 -4.23 8.20 -0.42
CA ILE A 204 -4.75 7.20 0.50
C ILE A 204 -3.66 6.70 1.46
N SER A 205 -2.44 6.45 0.97
CA SER A 205 -1.31 6.08 1.83
C SER A 205 -1.00 7.16 2.88
N LEU A 206 -1.09 8.44 2.51
CA LEU A 206 -0.90 9.55 3.46
C LEU A 206 -2.09 9.71 4.42
N TYR A 207 -3.31 9.41 3.98
CA TYR A 207 -4.47 9.38 4.86
C TYR A 207 -4.37 8.25 5.90
N ASP A 208 -3.88 7.07 5.51
CA ASP A 208 -3.58 5.99 6.45
C ASP A 208 -2.58 6.43 7.52
N HIS A 209 -1.53 7.16 7.15
CA HIS A 209 -0.59 7.74 8.11
C HIS A 209 -1.28 8.66 9.13
N TYR A 210 -2.21 9.52 8.68
CA TYR A 210 -3.07 10.28 9.60
C TYR A 210 -3.89 9.36 10.52
N LEU A 211 -4.44 8.25 10.01
CA LEU A 211 -5.19 7.32 10.87
C LEU A 211 -4.31 6.71 11.96
N PHE A 212 -3.01 6.47 11.71
CA PHE A 212 -2.06 5.97 12.71
C PHE A 212 -1.58 7.05 13.70
N THR A 213 -1.39 8.29 13.27
CA THR A 213 -0.84 9.38 14.11
C THR A 213 -1.92 10.20 14.81
N GLN A 214 -3.10 10.30 14.19
CA GLN A 214 -4.16 11.26 14.53
C GLN A 214 -3.66 12.72 14.52
N ASP A 215 -2.65 13.02 13.71
CA ASP A 215 -2.13 14.38 13.54
C ASP A 215 -3.07 15.20 12.64
N ILE A 216 -3.88 16.04 13.29
CA ILE A 216 -4.88 16.89 12.62
C ILE A 216 -4.22 17.98 11.79
N ASP A 217 -3.04 18.47 12.17
CA ASP A 217 -2.36 19.52 11.41
C ASP A 217 -1.74 18.91 10.14
N PHE A 218 -1.14 17.72 10.22
CA PHE A 218 -0.75 16.96 9.04
C PHE A 218 -1.92 16.69 8.08
N LEU A 219 -3.07 16.25 8.62
CA LEU A 219 -4.29 16.06 7.83
C LEU A 219 -4.73 17.36 7.16
N ARG A 220 -4.82 18.47 7.91
CA ARG A 220 -5.34 19.75 7.42
C ARG A 220 -4.43 20.39 6.37
N GLU A 221 -3.14 20.43 6.66
CA GLU A 221 -2.19 21.22 5.88
C GLU A 221 -1.63 20.48 4.68
N ARG A 222 -1.53 19.15 4.77
CA ARG A 222 -0.83 18.33 3.77
C ARG A 222 -1.75 17.37 3.05
N VAL A 223 -2.42 16.49 3.78
CA VAL A 223 -3.16 15.37 3.19
C VAL A 223 -4.46 15.81 2.55
N TYR A 224 -5.27 16.61 3.25
CA TYR A 224 -6.58 17.02 2.75
C TYR A 224 -6.52 17.80 1.43
N PRO A 225 -5.61 18.79 1.24
CA PRO A 225 -5.44 19.45 -0.05
C PRO A 225 -5.06 18.50 -1.20
N LEU A 226 -4.24 17.48 -0.93
CA LEU A 226 -3.87 16.45 -1.91
C LEU A 226 -5.11 15.62 -2.30
N MET A 227 -5.85 15.12 -1.32
CA MET A 227 -7.05 14.31 -1.52
C MET A 227 -8.15 15.09 -2.25
N LYS A 228 -8.43 16.33 -1.82
CA LYS A 228 -9.41 17.21 -2.47
C LYS A 228 -9.07 17.40 -3.95
N GLY A 229 -7.83 17.77 -4.25
CA GLY A 229 -7.42 17.98 -5.64
C GLY A 229 -7.46 16.70 -6.49
N ALA A 230 -7.16 15.54 -5.90
CA ALA A 230 -7.29 14.27 -6.60
C ALA A 230 -8.77 13.92 -6.83
N ALA A 231 -9.64 14.25 -5.88
CA ALA A 231 -11.08 13.98 -5.99
C ALA A 231 -11.75 14.90 -7.03
N GLU A 232 -11.32 16.16 -7.12
CA GLU A 232 -11.77 17.11 -8.14
C GLU A 232 -11.49 16.62 -9.56
N PHE A 233 -10.31 16.00 -9.79
CA PHE A 233 -9.98 15.40 -11.09
C PHE A 233 -11.05 14.38 -11.53
N PHE A 234 -11.53 13.53 -10.62
CA PHE A 234 -12.51 12.50 -10.95
C PHE A 234 -13.91 13.03 -11.22
N PHE A 235 -14.25 14.25 -10.79
CA PHE A 235 -15.55 14.81 -11.16
C PHE A 235 -15.68 15.08 -12.66
N ASP A 236 -14.56 15.41 -13.31
CA ASP A 236 -14.51 15.72 -14.74
C ASP A 236 -13.98 14.54 -15.57
N PHE A 237 -13.19 13.64 -14.96
CA PHE A 237 -12.64 12.46 -15.64
C PHE A 237 -13.62 11.28 -15.73
N LEU A 238 -14.52 11.11 -14.76
CA LEU A 238 -15.52 10.04 -14.78
C LEU A 238 -16.60 10.31 -15.83
N VAL A 239 -16.92 9.29 -16.62
CA VAL A 239 -17.99 9.35 -17.64
C VAL A 239 -18.99 8.24 -17.44
N GLU A 240 -20.19 8.39 -17.99
CA GLU A 240 -21.19 7.33 -17.96
C GLU A 240 -20.79 6.17 -18.88
N ALA A 241 -20.86 4.96 -18.36
CA ALA A 241 -20.60 3.76 -19.13
C ALA A 241 -21.61 3.64 -20.29
N PRO A 242 -21.17 3.20 -21.49
CA PRO A 242 -22.01 3.14 -22.67
C PRO A 242 -23.31 2.37 -22.46
N ALA A 243 -24.38 2.81 -23.14
CA ALA A 243 -25.63 2.06 -23.21
C ALA A 243 -25.36 0.65 -23.75
N GLY A 244 -25.96 -0.37 -23.12
CA GLY A 244 -25.76 -1.77 -23.48
C GLY A 244 -24.50 -2.43 -22.88
N SER A 245 -23.64 -1.70 -22.17
CA SER A 245 -22.60 -2.33 -21.34
C SER A 245 -23.21 -2.97 -20.08
N PRO A 246 -22.54 -3.95 -19.44
CA PRO A 246 -23.01 -4.56 -18.18
C PRO A 246 -23.16 -3.59 -17.01
N VAL A 247 -22.59 -2.39 -17.14
CA VAL A 247 -22.58 -1.35 -16.11
C VAL A 247 -23.19 -0.04 -16.63
N ALA A 248 -24.05 -0.10 -17.65
CA ALA A 248 -24.66 1.08 -18.28
C ALA A 248 -25.24 2.07 -17.26
N GLY A 249 -24.94 3.36 -17.45
CA GLY A 249 -25.38 4.45 -16.57
C GLY A 249 -24.57 4.60 -15.28
N ARG A 250 -23.66 3.66 -14.96
CA ARG A 250 -22.65 3.84 -13.90
C ARG A 250 -21.52 4.74 -14.38
N LEU A 251 -20.82 5.37 -13.44
CA LEU A 251 -19.62 6.13 -13.72
C LEU A 251 -18.39 5.22 -13.80
N VAL A 252 -17.61 5.39 -14.86
CA VAL A 252 -16.39 4.62 -15.17
C VAL A 252 -15.25 5.55 -15.59
N THR A 253 -14.02 5.06 -15.46
CA THR A 253 -12.80 5.69 -15.97
C THR A 253 -12.54 5.26 -17.42
N VAL A 254 -12.19 6.20 -18.30
CA VAL A 254 -11.78 5.90 -19.69
C VAL A 254 -10.72 6.93 -20.11
N PRO A 255 -9.56 6.51 -20.65
CA PRO A 255 -9.05 5.14 -20.67
C PRO A 255 -8.79 4.59 -19.26
N SER A 256 -8.87 3.27 -19.11
CA SER A 256 -8.61 2.53 -17.88
C SER A 256 -7.80 1.28 -18.21
N ASN A 257 -7.12 0.70 -17.23
CA ASN A 257 -6.56 -0.64 -17.31
C ASN A 257 -6.49 -1.24 -15.91
N SER A 258 -6.39 -2.57 -15.81
CA SER A 258 -6.06 -3.23 -14.55
C SER A 258 -4.55 -3.48 -14.58
N PRO A 259 -3.74 -2.74 -13.78
CA PRO A 259 -2.29 -2.93 -13.81
C PRO A 259 -1.93 -4.39 -13.54
N GLU A 260 -1.12 -5.05 -14.34
CA GLU A 260 -0.75 -4.76 -15.74
C GLU A 260 -1.26 -5.89 -16.65
N ASN A 261 -2.45 -6.38 -16.33
CA ASN A 261 -3.03 -7.59 -16.90
C ASN A 261 -3.70 -7.31 -18.26
N SER A 262 -3.69 -8.31 -19.15
CA SER A 262 -4.41 -8.29 -20.43
C SER A 262 -5.61 -9.22 -20.46
N PHE A 263 -6.50 -8.90 -21.38
CA PHE A 263 -7.71 -9.66 -21.66
C PHE A 263 -7.92 -9.82 -23.16
N ARG A 264 -8.78 -10.75 -23.55
CA ARG A 264 -9.26 -10.88 -24.94
C ARG A 264 -10.45 -9.95 -25.13
N ASP A 265 -10.34 -9.03 -26.09
CA ASP A 265 -11.43 -8.15 -26.47
C ASP A 265 -12.53 -8.87 -27.27
N ARG A 266 -13.53 -8.13 -27.74
CA ARG A 266 -14.68 -8.71 -28.47
C ARG A 266 -14.31 -9.37 -29.80
N ASP A 267 -13.18 -8.98 -30.38
CA ASP A 267 -12.67 -9.55 -31.63
C ASP A 267 -11.66 -10.68 -31.36
N GLY A 268 -11.44 -11.03 -30.09
CA GLY A 268 -10.49 -12.04 -29.63
C GLY A 268 -9.04 -11.56 -29.61
N ALA A 269 -8.79 -10.27 -29.83
CA ALA A 269 -7.45 -9.70 -29.79
C ALA A 269 -7.01 -9.44 -28.34
N GLU A 270 -5.70 -9.46 -28.10
CA GLU A 270 -5.16 -9.04 -26.80
C GLU A 270 -5.30 -7.54 -26.61
N ALA A 271 -5.86 -7.14 -25.48
CA ALA A 271 -6.01 -5.75 -25.10
C ALA A 271 -5.59 -5.50 -23.65
N PHE A 272 -5.10 -4.29 -23.40
CA PHE A 272 -4.69 -3.79 -22.08
C PHE A 272 -5.56 -2.63 -21.61
N ILE A 273 -5.99 -1.78 -22.55
CA ILE A 273 -6.88 -0.65 -22.25
C ILE A 273 -8.32 -1.09 -22.31
N THR A 274 -9.07 -0.70 -21.29
CA THR A 274 -10.50 -0.88 -21.15
C THR A 274 -11.18 0.42 -20.70
N TYR A 275 -12.43 0.31 -20.30
CA TYR A 275 -13.13 1.28 -19.46
C TYR A 275 -13.50 0.64 -18.13
N GLY A 276 -13.38 1.39 -17.03
CA GLY A 276 -13.87 0.99 -15.72
C GLY A 276 -13.31 -0.34 -15.20
N ALA A 277 -11.99 -0.51 -15.19
CA ALA A 277 -11.36 -1.59 -14.44
C ALA A 277 -11.81 -1.53 -12.96
N THR A 278 -11.98 -2.69 -12.33
CA THR A 278 -12.55 -2.79 -10.97
C THR A 278 -11.69 -2.02 -9.96
N MET A 279 -10.36 -2.08 -10.09
CA MET A 279 -9.43 -1.38 -9.21
C MET A 279 -9.63 0.15 -9.24
N ASP A 280 -9.89 0.75 -10.41
CA ASP A 280 -10.13 2.19 -10.53
C ASP A 280 -11.36 2.60 -9.70
N SER A 281 -12.46 1.87 -9.82
CA SER A 281 -13.68 2.16 -9.06
C SER A 281 -13.46 2.01 -7.55
N MET A 282 -12.65 1.03 -7.13
CA MET A 282 -12.26 0.85 -5.73
C MET A 282 -11.44 2.04 -5.23
N ILE A 283 -10.39 2.44 -5.95
CA ILE A 283 -9.53 3.57 -5.56
C ILE A 283 -10.31 4.88 -5.50
N VAL A 284 -11.15 5.18 -6.50
CA VAL A 284 -11.96 6.40 -6.52
C VAL A 284 -12.98 6.40 -5.38
N SER A 285 -13.62 5.26 -5.13
CA SER A 285 -14.54 5.10 -4.00
C SER A 285 -13.84 5.32 -2.66
N ASP A 286 -12.60 4.84 -2.52
CA ASP A 286 -11.79 5.02 -1.32
C ASP A 286 -11.34 6.46 -1.12
N LEU A 287 -10.87 7.11 -2.19
CA LEU A 287 -10.52 8.52 -2.18
C LEU A 287 -11.70 9.38 -1.73
N PHE A 288 -12.88 9.17 -2.32
CA PHE A 288 -14.08 9.92 -1.96
C PHE A 288 -14.51 9.66 -0.51
N THR A 289 -14.48 8.40 -0.07
CA THR A 289 -14.81 8.03 1.32
C THR A 289 -13.87 8.70 2.30
N SER A 290 -12.56 8.54 2.08
CA SER A 290 -11.52 9.09 2.94
C SER A 290 -11.56 10.63 2.95
N THR A 291 -11.90 11.28 1.83
CA THR A 291 -12.03 12.74 1.74
C THR A 291 -13.23 13.25 2.54
N ILE A 292 -14.35 12.52 2.52
CA ILE A 292 -15.54 12.82 3.35
C ILE A 292 -15.19 12.67 4.84
N ASP A 293 -14.45 11.62 5.22
CA ASP A 293 -14.03 11.39 6.59
C ASP A 293 -13.07 12.50 7.08
N ALA A 294 -12.10 12.87 6.24
CA ALA A 294 -11.20 14.00 6.50
C ALA A 294 -11.97 15.31 6.69
N LEU A 295 -12.92 15.63 5.80
CA LEU A 295 -13.81 16.80 5.93
C LEU A 295 -14.57 16.79 7.25
N THR A 296 -15.13 15.64 7.63
CA THR A 296 -15.89 15.48 8.88
C THR A 296 -15.03 15.80 10.10
N VAL A 297 -13.76 15.38 10.09
CA VAL A 297 -12.80 15.70 11.15
C VAL A 297 -12.46 17.19 11.16
N LEU A 298 -12.08 17.75 10.00
CA LEU A 298 -11.61 19.13 9.89
C LEU A 298 -12.72 20.16 10.17
N ARG A 299 -13.97 19.86 9.79
CA ARG A 299 -15.13 20.73 10.05
C ARG A 299 -15.47 20.89 11.54
N ARG A 300 -14.95 20.03 12.42
CA ARG A 300 -15.05 20.25 13.88
C ARG A 300 -14.34 21.52 14.33
N GLN A 301 -13.30 21.95 13.59
CA GLN A 301 -12.54 23.17 13.85
C GLN A 301 -12.86 24.28 12.85
N GLN A 302 -13.29 23.93 11.63
CA GLN A 302 -13.64 24.87 10.56
C GLN A 302 -14.99 24.49 9.93
N PRO A 303 -16.14 24.83 10.56
CA PRO A 303 -17.46 24.35 10.13
C PRO A 303 -17.81 24.65 8.67
N ASP A 304 -17.32 25.76 8.13
CA ASP A 304 -17.62 26.22 6.77
C ASP A 304 -16.64 25.70 5.70
N LEU A 305 -15.71 24.80 6.06
CA LEU A 305 -14.73 24.25 5.12
C LEU A 305 -15.41 23.44 4.02
N ASP A 306 -15.28 23.91 2.77
CA ASP A 306 -15.73 23.24 1.54
C ASP A 306 -17.17 22.68 1.61
N LEU A 307 -18.12 23.51 2.07
CA LEU A 307 -19.53 23.15 2.19
C LEU A 307 -20.09 22.56 0.87
N GLY A 308 -20.81 21.44 0.98
CA GLY A 308 -21.41 20.72 -0.14
C GLY A 308 -20.47 19.77 -0.90
N LEU A 309 -19.16 19.82 -0.65
CA LEU A 309 -18.21 18.90 -1.31
C LEU A 309 -18.47 17.44 -0.92
N ASP A 310 -18.74 17.16 0.36
CA ASP A 310 -19.09 15.84 0.88
C ASP A 310 -20.35 15.25 0.23
N GLU A 311 -21.38 16.07 0.00
CA GLU A 311 -22.60 15.64 -0.71
C GLU A 311 -22.28 15.28 -2.17
N ARG A 312 -21.49 16.11 -2.86
CA ARG A 312 -21.06 15.85 -4.24
C ARG A 312 -20.22 14.57 -4.32
N LEU A 313 -19.27 14.38 -3.41
CA LEU A 313 -18.44 13.17 -3.31
C LEU A 313 -19.31 11.94 -3.09
N ALA A 314 -20.24 11.98 -2.13
CA ALA A 314 -21.14 10.88 -1.82
C ALA A 314 -22.06 10.53 -3.01
N ALA A 315 -22.63 11.54 -3.68
CA ALA A 315 -23.49 11.37 -4.85
C ALA A 315 -22.73 10.75 -6.03
N THR A 316 -21.52 11.22 -6.33
CA THR A 316 -20.66 10.64 -7.38
C THR A 316 -20.25 9.21 -7.02
N ARG A 317 -19.81 8.98 -5.77
CA ARG A 317 -19.43 7.65 -5.28
C ARG A 317 -20.55 6.61 -5.45
N ALA A 318 -21.79 6.97 -5.14
CA ALA A 318 -22.94 6.08 -5.26
C ALA A 318 -23.23 5.61 -6.70
N ARG A 319 -22.72 6.35 -7.70
CA ARG A 319 -22.87 6.03 -9.13
C ARG A 319 -21.72 5.19 -9.70
N LEU A 320 -20.63 4.97 -8.95
CA LEU A 320 -19.52 4.12 -9.38
C LEU A 320 -19.98 2.68 -9.55
N VAL A 321 -19.19 1.90 -10.30
CA VAL A 321 -19.41 0.46 -10.48
C VAL A 321 -19.11 -0.27 -9.16
N PRO A 322 -20.05 -1.06 -8.61
CA PRO A 322 -19.76 -1.88 -7.44
C PRO A 322 -18.85 -3.05 -7.82
N VAL A 323 -18.14 -3.61 -6.83
CA VAL A 323 -17.39 -4.85 -6.99
C VAL A 323 -18.37 -5.97 -7.38
N ARG A 324 -18.00 -6.77 -8.39
CA ARG A 324 -18.83 -7.85 -8.92
C ARG A 324 -18.09 -9.18 -8.88
N ILE A 325 -18.87 -10.25 -8.81
CA ILE A 325 -18.39 -11.62 -8.94
C ILE A 325 -18.56 -12.00 -10.41
N SER A 326 -17.48 -12.47 -11.03
CA SER A 326 -17.48 -12.94 -12.41
C SER A 326 -18.39 -14.16 -12.55
N PRO A 327 -19.40 -14.17 -13.44
CA PRO A 327 -20.21 -15.37 -13.66
C PRO A 327 -19.40 -16.52 -14.26
N THR A 328 -18.34 -16.22 -15.02
CA THR A 328 -17.49 -17.24 -15.66
C THR A 328 -16.52 -17.88 -14.67
N THR A 329 -15.87 -17.08 -13.83
CA THR A 329 -14.77 -17.55 -12.98
C THR A 329 -15.16 -17.66 -11.50
N GLY A 330 -16.30 -17.08 -11.10
CA GLY A 330 -16.77 -16.85 -9.72
C GLY A 330 -15.76 -16.24 -8.76
N GLY A 331 -14.66 -15.69 -9.26
CA GLY A 331 -13.79 -14.78 -8.53
C GLY A 331 -14.29 -13.35 -8.61
N ILE A 332 -13.54 -12.41 -8.05
CA ILE A 332 -13.77 -10.97 -8.28
C ILE A 332 -13.52 -10.66 -9.76
N GLN A 333 -14.49 -10.01 -10.40
CA GLN A 333 -14.40 -9.59 -11.79
C GLN A 333 -13.40 -8.42 -11.92
N GLU A 334 -12.42 -8.54 -12.81
CA GLU A 334 -11.31 -7.58 -12.92
C GLU A 334 -11.64 -6.34 -13.77
N TRP A 335 -12.53 -6.47 -14.76
CA TRP A 335 -12.94 -5.40 -15.67
C TRP A 335 -14.45 -5.14 -15.70
N ALA A 336 -14.87 -4.07 -16.39
CA ALA A 336 -16.29 -3.73 -16.56
C ALA A 336 -17.08 -4.82 -17.32
N GLU A 337 -16.44 -5.50 -18.26
CA GLU A 337 -16.94 -6.70 -18.93
C GLU A 337 -16.33 -7.95 -18.28
N ASP A 338 -16.97 -9.11 -18.42
CA ASP A 338 -16.42 -10.40 -17.96
C ASP A 338 -15.52 -10.97 -19.06
N TYR A 339 -14.44 -10.24 -19.38
CA TYR A 339 -13.51 -10.62 -20.44
C TYR A 339 -12.77 -11.93 -20.10
N GLU A 340 -12.36 -12.65 -21.14
CA GLU A 340 -11.42 -13.76 -20.99
C GLU A 340 -10.03 -13.21 -20.63
N GLU A 341 -9.48 -13.65 -19.49
CA GLU A 341 -8.13 -13.31 -19.05
C GLU A 341 -7.08 -13.97 -19.96
N VAL A 342 -6.09 -13.20 -20.41
CA VAL A 342 -4.97 -13.73 -21.22
C VAL A 342 -3.95 -14.42 -20.32
N ASP A 343 -3.70 -13.83 -19.15
CA ASP A 343 -2.79 -14.33 -18.13
C ASP A 343 -3.54 -14.50 -16.79
N PRO A 344 -4.25 -15.62 -16.58
CA PRO A 344 -4.96 -15.85 -15.32
C PRO A 344 -4.04 -15.99 -14.10
N GLY A 345 -2.77 -16.33 -14.33
CA GLY A 345 -1.72 -16.42 -13.31
C GLY A 345 -1.00 -15.09 -13.07
N HIS A 346 -1.47 -13.98 -13.66
CA HIS A 346 -0.75 -12.71 -13.65
C HIS A 346 -0.35 -12.26 -12.24
N ARG A 347 0.87 -11.73 -12.12
CA ARG A 347 1.43 -11.27 -10.84
C ARG A 347 0.52 -10.29 -10.13
N HIS A 348 -0.06 -9.28 -10.78
CA HIS A 348 -0.90 -8.30 -10.09
C HIS A 348 -2.20 -8.90 -9.54
N VAL A 349 -2.59 -8.40 -8.36
CA VAL A 349 -3.86 -8.71 -7.68
C VAL A 349 -4.75 -7.47 -7.53
N SER A 350 -4.65 -6.56 -8.49
CA SER A 350 -5.46 -5.35 -8.66
C SER A 350 -6.97 -5.49 -8.34
N PRO A 351 -7.70 -6.54 -8.76
CA PRO A 351 -9.11 -6.73 -8.38
C PRO A 351 -9.35 -6.96 -6.87
N LEU A 352 -8.29 -7.18 -6.09
CA LEU A 352 -8.35 -7.47 -4.65
C LEU A 352 -7.96 -6.27 -3.78
N TYR A 353 -7.82 -5.07 -4.35
CA TYR A 353 -7.50 -3.83 -3.60
C TYR A 353 -8.40 -3.62 -2.37
N ASP A 354 -9.69 -3.93 -2.48
CA ASP A 354 -10.65 -3.77 -1.37
C ASP A 354 -10.53 -4.84 -0.27
N ALA A 355 -9.81 -5.93 -0.53
CA ALA A 355 -9.43 -6.93 0.46
C ALA A 355 -8.13 -6.53 1.20
N PHE A 356 -7.18 -5.90 0.49
CA PHE A 356 -6.02 -5.22 1.07
C PHE A 356 -5.44 -4.19 0.09
N PRO A 357 -5.10 -2.95 0.50
CA PRO A 357 -4.89 -2.47 1.88
C PRO A 357 -6.17 -2.13 2.66
N ARG A 358 -7.32 -2.05 1.97
CA ARG A 358 -8.61 -1.80 2.61
C ARG A 358 -9.20 -3.07 3.21
N ARG A 359 -10.40 -2.96 3.78
CA ARG A 359 -11.14 -4.08 4.36
C ARG A 359 -12.63 -3.98 4.03
N ARG A 360 -12.92 -3.55 2.80
CA ARG A 360 -14.29 -3.49 2.26
C ARG A 360 -14.73 -4.87 1.80
N ILE A 361 -13.80 -5.71 1.37
CA ILE A 361 -13.99 -7.15 1.20
C ILE A 361 -13.51 -7.87 2.46
N SER A 362 -14.43 -8.49 3.20
CA SER A 362 -14.12 -9.35 4.35
C SER A 362 -15.27 -10.30 4.66
N TYR A 363 -15.00 -11.41 5.37
CA TYR A 363 -16.07 -12.33 5.79
C TYR A 363 -17.10 -11.68 6.72
N ALA A 364 -16.67 -10.68 7.51
CA ALA A 364 -17.56 -9.96 8.41
C ALA A 364 -18.50 -8.97 7.69
N LYS A 365 -18.04 -8.31 6.61
CA LYS A 365 -18.82 -7.25 5.92
C LYS A 365 -19.47 -7.73 4.62
N SER A 366 -18.83 -8.65 3.90
CA SER A 366 -19.20 -9.05 2.55
C SER A 366 -18.78 -10.51 2.27
N PRO A 367 -19.40 -11.50 2.92
CA PRO A 367 -18.96 -12.89 2.88
C PRO A 367 -18.89 -13.48 1.46
N GLU A 368 -19.84 -13.11 0.58
CA GLU A 368 -19.83 -13.56 -0.82
C GLU A 368 -18.64 -13.01 -1.60
N LEU A 369 -18.29 -11.72 -1.42
CA LEU A 369 -17.12 -11.13 -2.04
C LEU A 369 -15.81 -11.67 -1.44
N ALA A 370 -15.78 -11.98 -0.14
CA ALA A 370 -14.61 -12.59 0.49
C ALA A 370 -14.35 -14.00 -0.05
N ALA A 371 -15.41 -14.81 -0.23
CA ALA A 371 -15.31 -16.10 -0.89
C ALA A 371 -14.85 -15.97 -2.35
N ALA A 372 -15.34 -14.97 -3.08
CA ALA A 372 -14.89 -14.68 -4.45
C ALA A 372 -13.42 -14.22 -4.50
N ALA A 373 -12.96 -13.41 -3.54
CA ALA A 373 -11.55 -13.02 -3.42
C ALA A 373 -10.64 -14.23 -3.16
N ALA A 374 -11.01 -15.12 -2.24
CA ALA A 374 -10.30 -16.38 -2.03
C ALA A 374 -10.27 -17.23 -3.31
N ARG A 375 -11.38 -17.28 -4.06
CA ARG A 375 -11.44 -17.98 -5.36
C ARG A 375 -10.53 -17.36 -6.42
N THR A 376 -10.41 -16.02 -6.47
CA THR A 376 -9.47 -15.32 -7.35
C THR A 376 -8.03 -15.75 -7.05
N ILE A 377 -7.64 -15.79 -5.77
CA ILE A 377 -6.29 -16.21 -5.36
C ILE A 377 -6.05 -17.68 -5.75
N ALA A 378 -6.99 -18.57 -5.43
CA ALA A 378 -6.89 -19.99 -5.76
C ALA A 378 -6.75 -20.22 -7.28
N ARG A 379 -7.49 -19.47 -8.10
CA ARG A 379 -7.36 -19.52 -9.57
C ARG A 379 -5.97 -19.09 -10.03
N LYS A 380 -5.45 -17.98 -9.51
CA LYS A 380 -4.10 -17.49 -9.85
C LYS A 380 -3.05 -18.57 -9.63
N PHE A 381 -3.03 -19.19 -8.44
CA PHE A 381 -2.11 -20.29 -8.14
C PHE A 381 -2.33 -21.51 -9.05
N ALA A 382 -3.58 -21.91 -9.30
CA ALA A 382 -3.90 -23.04 -10.18
C ALA A 382 -3.47 -22.80 -11.64
N SER A 383 -3.35 -21.54 -12.06
CA SER A 383 -2.93 -21.11 -13.38
C SER A 383 -1.43 -20.82 -13.51
N GLY A 384 -0.62 -21.16 -12.49
CA GLY A 384 0.82 -20.92 -12.51
C GLY A 384 1.15 -19.48 -12.18
N TYR A 385 0.73 -19.04 -10.99
CA TYR A 385 0.92 -17.67 -10.51
C TYR A 385 2.35 -17.16 -10.72
N GLU A 386 2.49 -15.98 -11.33
CA GLU A 386 3.76 -15.28 -11.53
C GLU A 386 4.24 -14.70 -10.19
N GLU A 387 4.91 -15.54 -9.42
CA GLU A 387 5.42 -15.22 -8.07
C GLU A 387 6.57 -14.21 -8.09
N GLU A 388 6.21 -12.92 -8.04
CA GLU A 388 7.15 -11.82 -7.76
C GLU A 388 7.16 -11.47 -6.26
N GLY A 389 8.27 -10.91 -5.78
CA GLY A 389 8.46 -10.61 -4.35
C GLY A 389 7.38 -9.68 -3.76
N TRP A 390 7.13 -8.53 -4.41
CA TRP A 390 6.07 -7.61 -3.98
C TRP A 390 4.68 -8.26 -4.02
N SER A 391 4.50 -9.20 -4.95
CA SER A 391 3.21 -9.79 -5.24
C SER A 391 2.81 -10.85 -4.23
N LEU A 392 3.75 -11.73 -3.87
CA LEU A 392 3.62 -12.65 -2.74
C LEU A 392 3.36 -11.90 -1.43
N GLY A 393 4.04 -10.77 -1.22
CA GLY A 393 3.80 -9.92 -0.05
C GLY A 393 2.37 -9.37 0.00
N TRP A 394 1.83 -8.92 -1.13
CA TRP A 394 0.45 -8.41 -1.21
C TRP A 394 -0.58 -9.54 -1.02
N ILE A 395 -0.41 -10.69 -1.70
CA ILE A 395 -1.29 -11.86 -1.50
C ILE A 395 -1.23 -12.34 -0.04
N ALA A 396 -0.06 -12.38 0.58
CA ALA A 396 0.06 -12.78 1.99
C ALA A 396 -0.75 -11.85 2.92
N ALA A 397 -0.73 -10.54 2.67
CA ALA A 397 -1.55 -9.59 3.43
C ALA A 397 -3.05 -9.77 3.16
N ILE A 398 -3.43 -10.14 1.92
CA ILE A 398 -4.83 -10.47 1.59
C ILE A 398 -5.28 -11.76 2.29
N PHE A 399 -4.47 -12.81 2.29
CA PHE A 399 -4.75 -14.04 3.05
C PHE A 399 -4.96 -13.74 4.53
N ALA A 400 -4.10 -12.93 5.13
CA ALA A 400 -4.26 -12.49 6.52
C ALA A 400 -5.60 -11.75 6.74
N ARG A 401 -6.01 -10.87 5.82
CA ARG A 401 -7.32 -10.18 5.88
C ARG A 401 -8.54 -11.08 5.63
N LEU A 402 -8.33 -12.21 4.96
CA LEU A 402 -9.31 -13.28 4.79
C LEU A 402 -9.24 -14.31 5.92
N GLU A 403 -8.51 -14.03 7.01
CA GLU A 403 -8.41 -14.90 8.19
C GLU A 403 -7.74 -16.26 7.91
N ASP A 404 -6.93 -16.33 6.84
CA ASP A 404 -6.14 -17.51 6.45
C ASP A 404 -4.65 -17.31 6.78
N GLY A 405 -4.27 -17.64 8.01
CA GLY A 405 -2.91 -17.47 8.51
C GLY A 405 -1.90 -18.41 7.85
N ASP A 406 -2.31 -19.64 7.55
CA ASP A 406 -1.41 -20.63 6.96
C ASP A 406 -1.13 -20.31 5.48
N GLY A 407 -2.14 -19.87 4.73
CA GLY A 407 -1.95 -19.37 3.35
C GLY A 407 -1.07 -18.11 3.29
N ALA A 408 -1.24 -17.21 4.26
CA ALA A 408 -0.38 -16.03 4.40
C ALA A 408 1.08 -16.42 4.69
N LEU A 409 1.30 -17.36 5.62
CA LEU A 409 2.63 -17.86 5.95
C LEU A 409 3.28 -18.60 4.78
N ASP A 410 2.53 -19.43 4.03
CA ASP A 410 3.06 -20.12 2.83
C ASP A 410 3.64 -19.11 1.83
N CYS A 411 2.92 -18.03 1.54
CA CYS A 411 3.40 -16.96 0.65
C CYS A 411 4.67 -16.28 1.18
N VAL A 412 4.71 -15.98 2.48
CA VAL A 412 5.90 -15.42 3.13
C VAL A 412 7.08 -16.38 3.02
N GLU A 413 6.88 -17.66 3.29
CA GLU A 413 7.93 -18.67 3.23
C GLU A 413 8.45 -18.90 1.82
N ARG A 414 7.58 -18.90 0.79
CA ARG A 414 8.02 -18.98 -0.61
C ARG A 414 9.01 -17.88 -0.95
N LEU A 415 8.68 -16.63 -0.60
CA LEU A 415 9.57 -15.48 -0.79
C LEU A 415 10.89 -15.67 -0.03
N LEU A 416 10.82 -16.00 1.27
CA LEU A 416 12.01 -16.10 2.13
C LEU A 416 12.94 -17.27 1.73
N ARG A 417 12.38 -18.36 1.19
CA ARG A 417 13.14 -19.55 0.77
C ARG A 417 13.72 -19.39 -0.63
N HIS A 418 13.01 -18.73 -1.55
CA HIS A 418 13.34 -18.81 -2.98
C HIS A 418 13.77 -17.48 -3.61
N LEU A 419 13.40 -16.33 -3.04
CA LEU A 419 13.55 -15.02 -3.68
C LEU A 419 14.48 -14.07 -2.92
N LEU A 420 15.43 -14.60 -2.13
CA LEU A 420 16.38 -13.77 -1.37
C LEU A 420 17.81 -13.91 -1.86
N PHE A 421 18.52 -12.80 -1.99
CA PHE A 421 19.97 -12.76 -2.06
C PHE A 421 20.62 -13.06 -0.68
N GLN A 422 21.94 -13.28 -0.66
CA GLN A 422 22.70 -13.57 0.58
C GLN A 422 22.67 -12.42 1.61
N ASN A 423 22.39 -11.20 1.16
CA ASN A 423 22.21 -10.02 2.03
C ASN A 423 20.73 -9.78 2.39
N LEU A 424 19.86 -10.77 2.18
CA LEU A 424 18.41 -10.73 2.40
C LEU A 424 17.62 -9.77 1.52
N PHE A 425 18.23 -9.10 0.52
CA PHE A 425 17.44 -8.37 -0.47
C PHE A 425 16.58 -9.33 -1.28
N VAL A 426 15.37 -8.90 -1.62
CA VAL A 426 14.52 -9.66 -2.54
C VAL A 426 15.11 -9.58 -3.94
N GLU A 427 15.27 -10.75 -4.55
CA GLU A 427 15.59 -10.93 -5.96
C GLU A 427 14.29 -10.83 -6.76
N ALA A 428 14.05 -9.65 -7.35
CA ALA A 428 12.99 -9.44 -8.31
C ALA A 428 13.62 -9.21 -9.69
N HIS A 429 13.29 -10.08 -10.64
CA HIS A 429 13.83 -10.04 -12.00
C HIS A 429 15.38 -9.97 -12.06
N MET A 430 16.07 -10.79 -11.25
CA MET A 430 17.55 -10.83 -11.12
C MET A 430 18.18 -9.57 -10.50
N HIS A 431 17.39 -8.67 -9.91
CA HIS A 431 17.84 -7.39 -9.36
C HIS A 431 17.29 -7.17 -7.95
N PRO A 432 18.02 -6.45 -7.08
CA PRO A 432 17.50 -6.13 -5.76
C PRO A 432 16.35 -5.13 -5.88
N GLN A 433 15.23 -5.44 -5.22
CA GLN A 433 14.13 -4.50 -5.01
C GLN A 433 13.80 -4.43 -3.54
N VAL A 434 14.01 -3.26 -2.94
CA VAL A 434 13.71 -3.00 -1.53
C VAL A 434 12.22 -2.85 -1.32
N GLY A 435 11.54 -2.29 -2.31
CA GLY A 435 10.11 -2.10 -2.20
C GLY A 435 9.38 -3.41 -2.02
N ASP A 436 9.68 -4.38 -2.86
CA ASP A 436 9.16 -5.73 -2.86
C ASP A 436 9.33 -6.48 -1.53
N MET A 437 10.29 -6.08 -0.70
CA MET A 437 10.52 -6.67 0.62
C MET A 437 9.45 -6.26 1.65
N GLN A 438 8.88 -5.05 1.52
CA GLN A 438 8.05 -4.43 2.56
C GLN A 438 6.63 -5.06 2.66
N GLY A 439 6.26 -5.91 1.69
CA GLY A 439 5.04 -6.69 1.75
C GLY A 439 5.08 -7.76 2.84
N VAL A 440 6.25 -8.37 3.12
CA VAL A 440 6.41 -9.38 4.17
C VAL A 440 6.11 -8.85 5.57
N PRO A 441 6.75 -7.77 6.07
CA PRO A 441 6.40 -7.25 7.38
C PRO A 441 4.94 -6.82 7.45
N THR A 442 4.38 -6.27 6.37
CA THR A 442 2.94 -5.96 6.31
C THR A 442 2.08 -7.20 6.56
N ALA A 443 2.30 -8.29 5.82
CA ALA A 443 1.55 -9.53 5.99
C ALA A 443 1.75 -10.15 7.39
N VAL A 444 2.99 -10.15 7.90
CA VAL A 444 3.31 -10.65 9.25
C VAL A 444 2.54 -9.89 10.32
N LEU A 445 2.48 -8.57 10.23
CA LEU A 445 1.75 -7.76 11.20
C LEU A 445 0.24 -7.94 11.07
N GLU A 446 -0.29 -8.05 9.85
CA GLU A 446 -1.72 -8.28 9.60
C GLU A 446 -2.18 -9.67 10.08
N MET A 447 -1.31 -10.69 10.09
CA MET A 447 -1.59 -11.99 10.71
C MET A 447 -1.77 -11.88 12.24
N LEU A 448 -1.03 -10.94 12.86
CA LEU A 448 -0.97 -10.78 14.31
C LEU A 448 -2.05 -9.84 14.85
N ALA A 449 -2.27 -8.69 14.21
CA ALA A 449 -3.33 -7.79 14.60
C ALA A 449 -3.77 -6.88 13.46
N PHE A 450 -5.08 -6.68 13.35
CA PHE A 450 -5.65 -5.64 12.52
C PHE A 450 -6.25 -4.54 13.41
N GLY A 451 -5.91 -3.28 13.14
CA GLY A 451 -6.46 -2.13 13.85
C GLY A 451 -7.05 -1.09 12.90
N ASP A 452 -8.34 -0.82 13.08
CA ASP A 452 -9.04 0.36 12.58
C ASP A 452 -9.36 1.34 13.72
N VAL A 453 -9.93 2.50 13.40
CA VAL A 453 -10.28 3.52 14.41
C VAL A 453 -11.32 3.00 15.39
N ASP A 454 -12.30 2.23 14.92
CA ASP A 454 -13.44 1.73 15.68
C ASP A 454 -13.35 0.25 16.08
N ARG A 455 -12.41 -0.52 15.52
CA ARG A 455 -12.29 -1.95 15.76
C ARG A 455 -10.85 -2.45 15.76
N ILE A 456 -10.52 -3.34 16.69
CA ILE A 456 -9.23 -4.04 16.78
C ILE A 456 -9.50 -5.54 16.82
N GLU A 457 -8.77 -6.29 15.99
CA GLU A 457 -8.78 -7.74 15.99
C GLU A 457 -7.39 -8.25 16.35
N LEU A 458 -7.33 -9.09 17.39
CA LEU A 458 -6.11 -9.70 17.88
C LEU A 458 -6.03 -11.14 17.38
N LEU A 459 -4.87 -11.49 16.82
CA LEU A 459 -4.54 -12.79 16.25
C LEU A 459 -5.55 -13.24 15.16
N PRO A 460 -5.97 -12.36 14.21
CA PRO A 460 -7.02 -12.68 13.25
C PRO A 460 -6.66 -13.80 12.27
N ALA A 461 -5.38 -14.01 12.01
CA ALA A 461 -4.88 -15.01 11.09
C ALA A 461 -3.55 -15.58 11.61
N LEU A 462 -3.50 -15.99 12.88
CA LEU A 462 -2.30 -16.59 13.48
C LEU A 462 -1.97 -17.94 12.80
N PRO A 463 -0.80 -18.10 12.15
CA PRO A 463 -0.44 -19.37 11.53
C PRO A 463 -0.30 -20.49 12.56
N ALA A 464 -0.66 -21.72 12.18
CA ALA A 464 -0.52 -22.89 13.03
C ALA A 464 0.96 -23.14 13.43
N ALA A 465 1.89 -22.73 12.58
CA ALA A 465 3.32 -22.82 12.84
C ALA A 465 3.83 -21.87 13.94
N TRP A 466 3.02 -20.92 14.43
CA TRP A 466 3.41 -19.91 15.42
C TRP A 466 2.67 -20.08 16.76
N PRO A 467 2.82 -21.22 17.46
CA PRO A 467 2.07 -21.50 18.68
C PRO A 467 2.44 -20.59 19.86
N GLU A 468 3.62 -19.97 19.83
CA GLU A 468 4.07 -19.05 20.88
C GLU A 468 4.79 -17.87 20.26
N GLY A 469 4.54 -16.67 20.81
CA GLY A 469 5.24 -15.48 20.40
C GLY A 469 4.83 -14.24 21.18
N GLU A 470 5.46 -13.14 20.81
CA GLU A 470 5.26 -11.83 21.39
C GLU A 470 5.54 -10.74 20.36
N VAL A 471 4.71 -9.70 20.35
CA VAL A 471 4.95 -8.46 19.63
C VAL A 471 4.83 -7.28 20.59
N ARG A 472 5.75 -6.32 20.48
CA ARG A 472 5.78 -5.09 21.27
C ARG A 472 5.86 -3.89 20.36
N GLY A 473 5.15 -2.83 20.71
CA GLY A 473 5.21 -1.55 20.01
C GLY A 473 4.54 -1.55 18.64
N LEU A 474 3.67 -2.52 18.36
CA LEU A 474 2.89 -2.56 17.11
C LEU A 474 1.90 -1.41 17.12
N ARG A 475 2.04 -0.48 16.18
CA ARG A 475 1.13 0.67 16.08
C ARG A 475 -0.16 0.24 15.41
N LEU A 476 -1.28 0.77 15.91
CA LEU A 476 -2.62 0.58 15.35
C LEU A 476 -3.25 1.94 15.05
N ARG A 477 -4.18 1.97 14.09
CA ARG A 477 -4.98 3.17 13.79
C ARG A 477 -5.67 3.70 15.06
N GLY A 478 -5.93 5.00 15.10
CA GLY A 478 -6.43 5.72 16.28
C GLY A 478 -5.35 6.19 17.25
N ASN A 479 -4.08 6.22 16.82
CA ASN A 479 -2.90 6.56 17.65
C ASN A 479 -2.79 5.65 18.88
N ARG A 480 -2.60 4.36 18.61
CA ARG A 480 -2.55 3.29 19.61
C ARG A 480 -1.29 2.45 19.43
N GLU A 481 -0.87 1.83 20.53
CA GLU A 481 0.27 0.92 20.56
C GLU A 481 -0.14 -0.38 21.24
N LEU A 482 0.12 -1.50 20.59
CA LEU A 482 -0.18 -2.85 21.04
C LEU A 482 1.11 -3.55 21.48
N THR A 483 1.05 -4.12 22.67
CA THR A 483 1.94 -5.19 23.12
C THR A 483 1.11 -6.42 23.41
N MET A 484 1.47 -7.58 22.85
CA MET A 484 0.77 -8.82 23.16
C MET A 484 1.70 -10.02 23.12
N SER A 485 1.31 -11.06 23.86
CA SER A 485 1.93 -12.37 23.82
C SER A 485 0.87 -13.47 23.74
N TRP A 486 1.25 -14.58 23.13
CA TRP A 486 0.40 -15.76 22.96
C TRP A 486 1.22 -17.03 23.21
N ARG A 487 0.54 -18.09 23.63
CA ARG A 487 1.10 -19.42 23.85
C ARG A 487 0.03 -20.46 23.58
N GLU A 488 0.43 -21.62 23.06
CA GLU A 488 -0.50 -22.67 22.62
C GLU A 488 -1.55 -22.13 21.64
N SER A 489 -1.13 -21.22 20.77
CA SER A 489 -1.98 -20.52 19.79
C SER A 489 -3.15 -19.73 20.39
N ARG A 490 -3.03 -19.32 21.67
CA ARG A 490 -4.05 -18.52 22.38
C ARG A 490 -3.42 -17.27 22.96
N LEU A 491 -4.17 -16.16 22.92
CA LEU A 491 -3.76 -14.92 23.56
C LEU A 491 -3.51 -15.16 25.05
N LEU A 492 -2.31 -14.81 25.52
CA LEU A 492 -1.94 -14.86 26.94
C LEU A 492 -2.22 -13.50 27.60
N ARG A 493 -1.82 -12.42 26.94
CA ARG A 493 -2.08 -11.05 27.37
C ARG A 493 -1.92 -10.10 26.18
N ALA A 494 -2.79 -9.11 26.09
CA ALA A 494 -2.58 -7.91 25.28
C ALA A 494 -2.74 -6.65 26.12
N GLU A 495 -1.96 -5.64 25.80
CA GLU A 495 -2.01 -4.30 26.36
C GLU A 495 -2.01 -3.30 25.22
N ILE A 496 -3.05 -2.46 25.17
CA ILE A 496 -3.21 -1.41 24.17
C ILE A 496 -3.11 -0.08 24.89
N VAL A 497 -2.08 0.69 24.59
CA VAL A 497 -1.91 2.07 25.05
C VAL A 497 -2.58 2.99 24.05
N HIS A 498 -3.46 3.87 24.52
CA HIS A 498 -4.17 4.84 23.68
C HIS A 498 -3.56 6.22 23.93
N HIS A 499 -2.98 6.80 22.90
CA HIS A 499 -2.37 8.13 22.99
C HIS A 499 -3.35 9.25 22.61
N SER A 500 -4.52 8.89 22.07
CA SER A 500 -5.62 9.81 21.78
C SER A 500 -6.77 9.62 22.78
N THR A 501 -7.57 10.67 22.98
CA THR A 501 -8.74 10.66 23.88
C THR A 501 -10.03 10.20 23.17
N GLY A 502 -9.91 9.50 22.05
CA GLY A 502 -11.03 9.05 21.23
C GLY A 502 -11.87 7.95 21.88
N ALA A 503 -12.96 7.57 21.22
CA ALA A 503 -13.75 6.41 21.62
C ALA A 503 -12.87 5.15 21.62
N ARG A 504 -13.12 4.27 22.58
CA ARG A 504 -12.47 2.95 22.62
C ARG A 504 -13.03 2.11 21.47
N PRO A 505 -12.18 1.37 20.74
CA PRO A 505 -12.63 0.49 19.68
C PRO A 505 -13.30 -0.76 20.27
N GLU A 506 -14.15 -1.40 19.46
CA GLU A 506 -14.52 -2.80 19.66
C GLU A 506 -13.24 -3.65 19.61
N ILE A 507 -13.07 -4.59 20.53
CA ILE A 507 -11.91 -5.50 20.56
C ILE A 507 -12.41 -6.92 20.42
N LEU A 508 -11.87 -7.63 19.44
CA LEU A 508 -12.15 -9.04 19.20
C LEU A 508 -10.85 -9.83 19.28
N VAL A 509 -10.87 -10.91 20.06
CA VAL A 509 -9.79 -11.89 20.09
C VAL A 509 -10.24 -13.05 19.21
N LYS A 510 -9.43 -13.40 18.21
CA LYS A 510 -9.80 -14.37 17.16
C LYS A 510 -9.27 -15.78 17.45
N THR A 511 -8.68 -15.99 18.62
CA THR A 511 -8.30 -17.31 19.16
C THR A 511 -9.32 -17.81 20.17
N ASP A 512 -9.38 -19.13 20.35
CA ASP A 512 -10.24 -19.76 21.35
C ASP A 512 -9.90 -19.32 22.78
N GLY A 513 -10.90 -18.86 23.52
CA GLY A 513 -10.81 -18.52 24.93
C GLY A 513 -11.90 -17.56 25.38
N ASP A 514 -12.16 -17.55 26.68
CA ASP A 514 -12.88 -16.46 27.32
C ASP A 514 -11.86 -15.40 27.72
N TYR A 515 -12.14 -14.12 27.43
CA TYR A 515 -11.22 -13.02 27.68
C TYR A 515 -11.91 -11.90 28.43
N THR A 516 -11.24 -11.42 29.48
CA THR A 516 -11.65 -10.22 30.21
C THR A 516 -10.96 -8.99 29.61
N ILE A 517 -11.75 -7.99 29.24
CA ILE A 517 -11.26 -6.68 28.79
C ILE A 517 -11.41 -5.68 29.93
N THR A 518 -10.28 -5.11 30.36
CA THR A 518 -10.24 -4.10 31.44
C THR A 518 -9.67 -2.79 30.93
N HIS A 519 -10.28 -1.67 31.30
CA HIS A 519 -9.79 -0.33 30.97
C HIS A 519 -9.31 0.39 32.24
N VAL A 520 -8.05 0.79 32.26
CA VAL A 520 -7.46 1.58 33.36
C VAL A 520 -6.68 2.76 32.77
N GLY A 521 -7.16 3.98 33.03
CA GLY A 521 -6.55 5.19 32.48
C GLY A 521 -6.51 5.15 30.95
N GLY A 522 -5.33 5.38 30.36
CA GLY A 522 -5.11 5.32 28.90
C GLY A 522 -5.00 3.90 28.33
N THR A 523 -5.00 2.86 29.17
CA THR A 523 -4.62 1.50 28.76
C THR A 523 -5.82 0.55 28.77
N THR A 524 -5.91 -0.29 27.74
CA THR A 524 -6.81 -1.45 27.70
C THR A 524 -5.98 -2.73 27.85
N THR A 525 -6.35 -3.59 28.79
CA THR A 525 -5.72 -4.90 29.00
C THR A 525 -6.71 -6.00 28.65
N ILE A 526 -6.24 -7.01 27.92
CA ILE A 526 -6.99 -8.21 27.54
C ILE A 526 -6.22 -9.42 28.05
N ALA A 527 -6.86 -10.27 28.83
CA ALA A 527 -6.29 -11.51 29.34
C ALA A 527 -7.40 -12.55 29.56
N PRO A 528 -7.07 -13.86 29.60
CA PRO A 528 -8.02 -14.91 29.93
C PRO A 528 -8.77 -14.69 31.24
#